data_AF-A0A7S1RAN2-F1
#
_entry.id   AF-A0A7S1RAN2-F1
#
_cell.length_a   1.000
_cell.length_b   1.000
_cell.length_c   1.000
_cell.angle_alpha   90.00
_cell.angle_beta   90.00
_cell.angle_gamma   90.00
#
_symmetry.space_group_name_H-M   'P 1'
#
loop_
_entity.id
_entity.type
_entity.pdbx_description
1 polymer ?
#
loop_
_entity_poly.entity_id
_entity_poly.type
_entity_poly.pdbx_seq_one_letter_code
_entity_poly.pdbx_strand_id
1 'polypeptide(L)'
;AEAGGAAAEAGGGALLVSVPNLMLMYGGSPVPLLKNARLELRRGHRYGVIGANGTGKTTLMSRVAKKDMLGFPQDLRVVHLRHEQILKGIDPKLPARDYARTRSAEGEQAAESADLARALSDVGFDEELLGQAVGTLSGGRQ
;
A
#
# COMPACT_ATOMS: atom_id res chain seq x y z
N ALA A 1 12.39 38.91 -0.02
CA ALA A 1 13.64 38.25 -0.43
C ALA A 1 13.36 36.76 -0.44
N GLU A 2 12.99 36.24 -1.62
CA GLU A 2 13.83 35.32 -2.42
C GLU A 2 13.76 33.89 -1.86
N ALA A 3 13.36 32.84 -2.57
CA ALA A 3 13.25 32.63 -4.00
C ALA A 3 12.17 31.57 -4.28
N GLY A 4 11.39 31.81 -5.33
CA GLY A 4 10.79 30.73 -6.10
C GLY A 4 11.91 29.90 -6.70
N GLY A 5 11.95 28.62 -6.36
CA GLY A 5 12.86 27.64 -6.93
C GLY A 5 12.05 26.59 -7.68
N ALA A 6 11.52 26.96 -8.84
CA ALA A 6 11.09 25.99 -9.84
C ALA A 6 12.33 25.26 -10.36
N ALA A 7 12.63 24.09 -9.79
CA ALA A 7 13.56 23.13 -10.36
C ALA A 7 12.75 22.03 -11.08
N ALA A 8 12.26 22.39 -12.26
CA ALA A 8 11.96 21.47 -13.37
C ALA A 8 13.18 21.60 -14.30
N GLU A 9 13.83 20.59 -14.86
CA GLU A 9 13.47 19.25 -15.31
C GLU A 9 14.77 18.43 -15.32
N ALA A 10 14.75 17.19 -14.81
CA ALA A 10 15.79 16.21 -15.07
C ALA A 10 15.18 14.80 -14.99
N GLY A 11 14.50 14.39 -16.06
CA GLY A 11 14.19 12.99 -16.38
C GLY A 11 13.10 12.27 -15.57
N GLY A 12 12.30 12.96 -14.75
CA GLY A 12 11.40 12.30 -13.79
C GLY A 12 9.92 12.54 -14.06
N GLY A 13 9.12 11.48 -14.13
CA GLY A 13 7.69 11.56 -14.45
C GLY A 13 6.88 12.54 -13.57
N ALA A 14 5.65 12.85 -14.02
CA ALA A 14 4.76 13.83 -13.41
C ALA A 14 4.73 13.73 -11.87
N LEU A 15 4.87 14.87 -11.19
CA LEU A 15 4.78 14.95 -9.73
C LEU A 15 3.37 14.54 -9.29
N LEU A 16 3.27 13.49 -8.48
CA LEU A 16 2.01 12.96 -7.98
C LEU A 16 1.71 13.45 -6.57
N VAL A 17 2.71 13.47 -5.69
CA VAL A 17 2.57 13.88 -4.29
C VAL A 17 3.65 14.90 -3.96
N SER A 18 3.28 15.99 -3.30
CA SER A 18 4.22 16.95 -2.69
C SER A 18 3.68 17.43 -1.35
N VAL A 19 4.37 17.06 -0.27
CA VAL A 19 4.04 17.44 1.11
C VAL A 19 5.29 18.04 1.75
N PRO A 20 5.44 19.38 1.77
CA PRO A 20 6.68 20.05 2.17
C PRO A 20 6.94 20.07 3.69
N ASN A 21 5.89 19.96 4.51
CA ASN A 21 5.96 20.08 5.97
C ASN A 21 5.31 18.88 6.66
N LEU A 22 5.72 17.67 6.26
CA LEU A 22 5.22 16.44 6.85
C LEU A 22 5.65 16.33 8.31
N MET A 23 4.66 16.17 9.18
CA MET A 23 4.82 15.84 10.59
C MET A 23 4.15 14.50 10.87
N LEU A 24 4.89 13.59 11.52
CA LEU A 24 4.40 12.25 11.84
C LEU A 24 4.50 12.03 13.35
N MET A 25 3.38 11.68 13.97
CA MET A 25 3.30 11.35 15.40
C MET A 25 2.64 9.99 15.58
N TYR A 26 3.03 9.28 16.64
CA TYR A 26 2.49 7.97 17.01
C TYR A 26 2.09 7.94 18.48
N GLY A 27 0.85 7.49 18.74
CA GLY A 27 0.39 7.09 20.07
C GLY A 27 0.53 8.12 21.19
N GLY A 28 0.35 9.42 20.91
CA GLY A 28 0.48 10.47 21.94
C GLY A 28 1.90 10.68 22.47
N SER A 29 2.92 10.09 21.82
CA SER A 29 4.32 10.34 22.18
C SER A 29 4.64 11.84 22.09
N PRO A 30 5.36 12.40 23.08
CA PRO A 30 5.76 13.81 23.07
C PRO A 30 6.79 14.11 21.98
N VAL A 31 7.43 13.09 21.40
CA VAL A 31 8.45 13.24 20.36
C VAL A 31 7.87 12.82 19.00
N PRO A 32 7.88 13.71 17.98
CA PRO A 32 7.45 13.35 16.64
C PRO A 32 8.43 12.37 15.99
N LEU A 33 7.90 11.37 15.27
CA LEU A 33 8.68 10.42 14.48
C LEU A 33 9.34 11.10 13.28
N LEU A 34 8.64 12.05 12.67
CA LEU A 34 9.16 12.92 11.61
C LEU A 34 8.70 14.36 11.90
N LYS A 35 9.62 15.31 11.74
CA LYS A 35 9.35 16.75 11.90
C LYS A 35 9.93 17.50 10.72
N ASN A 36 9.13 18.33 10.07
CA ASN A 36 9.51 19.15 8.91
C ASN A 36 10.15 18.32 7.78
N ALA A 37 9.62 17.13 7.53
CA ALA A 37 10.07 16.30 6.42
C ALA A 37 9.36 16.72 5.12
N ARG A 38 10.03 16.58 3.97
CA ARG A 38 9.42 16.78 2.65
C ARG A 38 9.22 15.43 1.97
N LEU A 39 7.97 15.10 1.65
CA LEU A 39 7.62 13.91 0.88
C LEU A 39 7.28 14.31 -0.55
N GLU A 40 8.02 13.77 -1.52
CA GLU A 40 7.73 13.94 -2.94
C GLU A 40 7.72 12.61 -3.65
N LEU A 41 6.60 12.30 -4.32
CA LEU A 41 6.45 11.09 -5.12
C LEU A 41 6.16 11.49 -6.56
N ARG A 42 6.93 10.92 -7.48
CA ARG A 42 6.83 11.15 -8.92
C ARG A 42 6.39 9.87 -9.62
N ARG A 43 5.64 10.03 -10.71
CA ARG A 43 5.17 8.91 -11.52
C ARG A 43 6.36 8.15 -12.11
N GLY A 44 6.30 6.82 -12.04
CA GLY A 44 7.31 5.93 -12.62
C GLY A 44 8.52 5.65 -11.72
N HIS A 45 8.59 6.25 -10.54
CA HIS A 45 9.69 6.02 -9.59
C HIS A 45 9.35 4.94 -8.56
N ARG A 46 10.39 4.23 -8.12
CA ARG A 46 10.32 3.25 -7.01
C ARG A 46 11.07 3.81 -5.82
N TYR A 47 10.43 3.82 -4.66
CA TYR A 47 10.97 4.41 -3.44
C TYR A 47 11.13 3.34 -2.35
N GLY A 48 12.31 3.27 -1.75
CA GLY A 48 12.58 2.42 -0.58
C GLY A 48 12.54 3.25 0.70
N VAL A 49 11.84 2.77 1.73
CA VAL A 49 11.83 3.38 3.06
C VAL A 49 12.71 2.54 4.00
N ILE A 50 13.83 3.12 4.42
CA ILE A 50 14.80 2.47 5.30
C ILE A 50 14.88 3.19 6.66
N GLY A 51 15.25 2.45 7.70
CA GLY A 51 15.38 2.98 9.06
C GLY A 51 15.33 1.87 10.10
N ALA A 52 15.71 2.17 11.34
CA ALA A 52 15.62 1.21 12.45
C ALA A 52 14.15 0.82 12.75
N ASN A 53 13.97 -0.23 13.55
CA ASN A 53 12.64 -0.56 14.06
C ASN A 53 12.14 0.55 14.99
N GLY A 54 10.84 0.85 14.92
CA GLY A 54 10.24 1.94 15.71
C GLY A 54 10.40 3.36 15.14
N THR A 55 11.10 3.56 14.02
CA THR A 55 11.26 4.90 13.41
C THR A 55 10.03 5.42 12.67
N GLY A 56 8.93 4.66 12.65
CA GLY A 56 7.69 5.10 12.03
C GLY A 56 7.48 4.70 10.57
N LYS A 57 8.27 3.78 10.01
CA LYS A 57 8.10 3.32 8.60
C LYS A 57 6.68 2.83 8.31
N THR A 58 6.18 1.90 9.12
CA THR A 58 4.81 1.37 8.98
C THR A 58 3.76 2.46 9.23
N THR A 59 4.05 3.40 10.14
CA THR A 59 3.17 4.54 10.41
C THR A 59 3.09 5.47 9.20
N LEU A 60 4.23 5.78 8.56
CA LEU A 60 4.29 6.56 7.32
C LEU A 60 3.47 5.88 6.22
N MET A 61 3.70 4.58 5.97
CA MET A 61 2.95 3.84 4.94
C MET A 61 1.44 3.82 5.24
N SER A 62 1.05 3.65 6.50
CA SER A 62 -0.36 3.67 6.91
C SER A 62 -1.02 5.03 6.71
N ARG A 63 -0.30 6.13 6.94
CA ARG A 63 -0.79 7.49 6.71
C ARG A 63 -0.93 7.81 5.22
N VAL A 64 0.04 7.38 4.41
CA VAL A 64 -0.03 7.50 2.94
C VAL A 64 -1.25 6.75 2.41
N ALA A 65 -1.49 5.54 2.91
CA ALA A 65 -2.66 4.74 2.55
C ALA A 65 -3.99 5.41 2.91
N LYS A 66 -4.04 6.06 4.09
CA LYS A 66 -5.23 6.80 4.56
C LYS A 66 -5.40 8.16 3.88
N LYS A 67 -4.38 8.66 3.17
CA LYS A 67 -4.34 10.01 2.58
C LYS A 67 -4.62 11.11 3.61
N ASP A 68 -4.28 10.88 4.88
CA ASP A 68 -4.63 11.75 6.01
C ASP A 68 -3.53 12.78 6.33
N MET A 69 -2.60 12.99 5.38
CA MET A 69 -1.57 14.02 5.46
C MET A 69 -2.07 15.31 4.81
N LEU A 70 -1.76 16.44 5.43
CA LEU A 70 -2.09 17.75 4.88
C LEU A 70 -1.42 17.94 3.51
N GLY A 71 -2.23 18.24 2.48
CA GLY A 71 -1.74 18.43 1.11
C GLY A 71 -1.57 17.13 0.30
N PHE A 72 -1.98 15.97 0.82
CA PHE A 72 -1.95 14.73 0.04
C PHE A 72 -3.12 14.69 -0.98
N PRO A 73 -2.87 14.33 -2.25
CA PRO A 73 -3.89 14.27 -3.30
C PRO A 73 -4.96 13.21 -2.98
N GLN A 74 -6.23 13.62 -3.03
CA GLN A 74 -7.35 12.75 -2.68
C GLN A 74 -7.81 11.87 -3.84
N ASP A 75 -7.59 12.32 -5.07
CA ASP A 75 -7.87 11.65 -6.34
C ASP A 75 -6.89 10.52 -6.67
N LEU A 76 -5.73 10.48 -6.02
CA LEU A 76 -4.73 9.43 -6.24
C LEU A 76 -5.20 8.08 -5.69
N ARG A 77 -5.29 7.03 -6.50
CA ARG A 77 -5.56 5.68 -5.99
C ARG A 77 -4.33 5.15 -5.23
N VAL A 78 -4.51 4.81 -3.96
CA VAL A 78 -3.46 4.25 -3.11
C VAL A 78 -3.88 2.86 -2.65
N VAL A 79 -3.06 1.85 -2.94
CA VAL A 79 -3.26 0.47 -2.50
C VAL A 79 -2.18 0.13 -1.49
N HIS A 80 -2.59 -0.29 -0.28
CA HIS A 80 -1.66 -0.60 0.81
C HIS A 80 -1.78 -2.06 1.22
N LEU A 81 -0.76 -2.84 0.90
CA LEU A 81 -0.65 -4.24 1.26
C LEU A 81 0.02 -4.37 2.63
N ARG A 82 -0.64 -5.00 3.59
CA ARG A 82 -0.11 -5.26 4.94
C ARG A 82 0.11 -6.75 5.17
N HIS A 83 1.31 -7.11 5.60
CA HIS A 83 1.70 -8.52 5.84
C HIS A 83 0.85 -9.20 6.95
N GLU A 84 0.36 -8.45 7.94
CA GLU A 84 -0.25 -9.02 9.16
C GLU A 84 -1.78 -9.23 9.11
N GLN A 85 -2.42 -9.08 7.95
CA GLN A 85 -3.89 -9.10 7.82
C GLN A 85 -4.47 -10.12 6.84
N ILE A 86 -3.64 -11.01 6.29
CA ILE A 86 -4.11 -11.96 5.27
C ILE A 86 -5.10 -12.97 5.89
N LEU A 87 -4.85 -13.48 7.09
CA LEU A 87 -5.69 -14.52 7.71
C LEU A 87 -6.63 -14.01 8.84
N LYS A 88 -6.62 -12.71 9.18
CA LYS A 88 -7.49 -12.20 10.25
C LYS A 88 -8.95 -12.17 9.78
N GLY A 89 -9.79 -13.00 10.41
CA GLY A 89 -11.24 -13.02 10.20
C GLY A 89 -11.74 -13.96 9.10
N ILE A 90 -10.85 -14.73 8.45
CA ILE A 90 -11.23 -15.72 7.43
C ILE A 90 -10.71 -17.09 7.85
N ASP A 91 -11.51 -18.14 7.64
CA ASP A 91 -11.12 -19.51 7.92
C ASP A 91 -9.91 -19.89 7.05
N PRO A 92 -8.74 -20.24 7.63
CA PRO A 92 -7.56 -20.64 6.87
C PRO A 92 -7.79 -21.91 6.04
N LYS A 93 -8.86 -22.67 6.29
CA LYS A 93 -9.27 -23.84 5.49
C LYS A 93 -9.99 -23.47 4.20
N LEU A 94 -10.37 -22.19 4.03
CA LEU A 94 -11.06 -21.72 2.85
C LEU A 94 -10.16 -21.89 1.60
N PRO A 95 -10.68 -22.43 0.49
CA PRO A 95 -9.95 -22.51 -0.77
C PRO A 95 -9.49 -21.12 -1.24
N ALA A 96 -8.33 -21.04 -1.88
CA ALA A 96 -7.76 -19.76 -2.34
C ALA A 96 -8.69 -18.99 -3.29
N ARG A 97 -9.48 -19.69 -4.11
CA ARG A 97 -10.52 -19.07 -4.96
C ARG A 97 -11.61 -18.35 -4.16
N ASP A 98 -12.08 -18.98 -3.08
CA ASP A 98 -13.19 -18.46 -2.29
C ASP A 98 -12.69 -17.34 -1.39
N TYR A 99 -11.45 -17.46 -0.92
CA TYR A 99 -10.73 -16.40 -0.23
C TYR A 99 -10.59 -15.15 -1.12
N ALA A 100 -10.09 -15.31 -2.35
CA ALA A 100 -9.91 -14.21 -3.29
C ALA A 100 -11.25 -13.56 -3.64
N ARG A 101 -12.32 -14.36 -3.81
CA ARG A 101 -13.67 -13.85 -4.05
C ARG A 101 -14.19 -13.05 -2.87
N THR A 102 -14.05 -13.57 -1.65
CA THR A 102 -14.50 -12.90 -0.42
C THR A 102 -13.79 -11.57 -0.26
N ARG A 103 -12.46 -11.54 -0.42
CA ARG A 103 -11.67 -10.31 -0.32
C ARG A 103 -11.91 -9.32 -1.45
N SER A 104 -12.21 -9.80 -2.66
CA SER A 104 -12.60 -8.92 -3.75
C SER A 104 -13.93 -8.24 -3.47
N ALA A 105 -14.90 -8.95 -2.88
CA ALA A 105 -16.20 -8.39 -2.51
C ALA A 105 -16.12 -7.38 -1.35
N GLU A 106 -15.13 -7.51 -0.45
CA GLU A 106 -14.86 -6.53 0.62
C GLU A 106 -14.17 -5.24 0.10
N GLY A 107 -13.64 -5.26 -1.13
CA GLY A 107 -12.99 -4.11 -1.74
C GLY A 107 -13.96 -3.10 -2.34
N GLU A 108 -13.44 -1.92 -2.73
CA GLU A 108 -14.23 -0.88 -3.43
C GLU A 108 -14.76 -1.34 -4.80
N GLN A 109 -14.16 -2.38 -5.39
CA GLN A 109 -14.56 -2.97 -6.67
C GLN A 109 -14.56 -4.49 -6.56
N ALA A 110 -15.75 -5.08 -6.49
CA ALA A 110 -15.92 -6.52 -6.64
C ALA A 110 -15.57 -6.92 -8.07
N ALA A 111 -14.59 -7.81 -8.23
CA ALA A 111 -14.25 -8.38 -9.52
C ALA A 111 -15.27 -9.46 -9.89
N GLU A 112 -15.66 -9.47 -11.16
CA GLU A 112 -16.43 -10.57 -11.72
C GLU A 112 -15.64 -11.88 -11.62
N SER A 113 -16.35 -13.00 -11.48
CA SER A 113 -15.71 -14.31 -11.25
C SER A 113 -14.72 -14.69 -12.34
N ALA A 114 -15.01 -14.32 -13.60
CA ALA A 114 -14.14 -14.60 -14.74
C ALA A 114 -12.86 -13.74 -14.73
N ASP A 115 -12.97 -12.47 -14.34
CA ASP A 115 -11.82 -11.55 -14.29
C ASP A 115 -10.91 -11.87 -13.11
N LEU A 116 -11.48 -12.27 -11.98
CA LEU A 116 -10.72 -12.75 -10.83
C LEU A 116 -9.91 -14.00 -11.18
N ALA A 117 -10.53 -14.98 -11.84
CA ALA A 117 -9.85 -16.22 -12.24
C ALA A 117 -8.68 -15.94 -13.21
N ARG A 118 -8.88 -15.05 -14.18
CA ARG A 118 -7.82 -14.61 -15.10
C ARG A 118 -6.67 -13.93 -14.37
N ALA A 119 -6.98 -12.96 -13.51
CA ALA A 119 -5.97 -12.23 -12.75
C ALA A 119 -5.15 -13.16 -11.84
N LEU A 120 -5.79 -14.14 -11.20
CA LEU A 120 -5.11 -15.15 -10.39
C LEU A 120 -4.23 -16.07 -11.24
N SER A 121 -4.71 -16.48 -12.42
CA SER A 121 -3.93 -17.28 -13.35
C SER A 121 -2.68 -16.54 -13.85
N ASP A 122 -2.78 -15.25 -14.16
CA ASP A 122 -1.66 -14.42 -14.64
C ASP A 122 -0.54 -14.29 -13.60
N VAL A 123 -0.87 -14.36 -12.30
CA VAL A 123 0.12 -14.34 -11.20
C VAL A 123 0.57 -15.75 -10.78
N GLY A 124 0.15 -16.80 -11.49
CA GLY A 124 0.60 -18.17 -11.29
C GLY A 124 -0.19 -18.97 -10.25
N PHE A 125 -1.46 -18.62 -10.01
CA PHE A 125 -2.41 -19.50 -9.30
C PHE A 125 -3.14 -20.36 -10.31
N ASP A 126 -2.72 -21.62 -10.42
CA ASP A 126 -3.37 -22.65 -11.21
C ASP A 126 -4.58 -23.26 -10.48
N GLU A 127 -5.34 -24.11 -11.18
CA GLU A 127 -6.57 -24.72 -10.64
C GLU A 127 -6.31 -25.56 -9.37
N GLU A 128 -5.10 -26.12 -9.25
CA GLU A 128 -4.65 -26.88 -8.09
C GLU A 128 -4.47 -25.95 -6.88
N LEU A 129 -3.68 -24.88 -7.01
CA LEU A 129 -3.49 -23.89 -5.95
C LEU A 129 -4.78 -23.17 -5.57
N LEU A 130 -5.66 -22.92 -6.55
CA LEU A 130 -6.99 -22.33 -6.31
C LEU A 130 -7.91 -23.23 -5.50
N GLY A 131 -7.69 -24.55 -5.53
CA GLY A 131 -8.40 -25.53 -4.71
C GLY A 131 -7.78 -25.74 -3.33
N GLN A 132 -6.52 -25.34 -3.12
CA GLN A 132 -5.84 -25.49 -1.84
C GLN A 132 -6.33 -24.47 -0.80
N ALA A 133 -6.29 -24.88 0.46
CA ALA A 133 -6.58 -24.01 1.58
C ALA A 133 -5.53 -22.90 1.68
N VAL A 134 -5.95 -21.64 1.86
CA VAL A 134 -5.00 -20.51 1.96
C VAL A 134 -3.99 -20.70 3.09
N GLY A 135 -4.40 -21.33 4.19
CA GLY A 135 -3.52 -21.64 5.32
C GLY A 135 -2.37 -22.58 4.99
N THR A 136 -2.45 -23.37 3.91
CA THR A 136 -1.39 -24.31 3.48
C THR A 136 -0.45 -23.70 2.46
N LEU A 137 -0.77 -22.52 1.91
CA LEU A 137 0.11 -21.80 1.00
C LEU A 137 1.34 -21.26 1.76
N SER A 138 2.48 -21.16 1.07
CA SER A 138 3.66 -20.55 1.66
C SER A 138 3.40 -19.06 1.96
N GLY A 139 4.07 -18.48 2.96
CA GLY A 139 3.85 -17.08 3.34
C GLY A 139 4.19 -16.04 2.26
N GLY A 140 4.87 -16.44 1.18
CA GLY A 140 5.07 -15.59 -0.02
C GLY A 140 3.95 -15.71 -1.06
N ARG A 141 3.07 -16.70 -0.91
CA ARG A 141 1.89 -16.95 -1.75
C ARG A 141 0.57 -16.59 -1.06
N GLN A 142 0.55 -16.56 0.27
CA GLN A 142 -0.54 -15.95 1.06
C GLN A 142 -0.56 -14.44 0.83
#